data_AF-A0A1J5KFK4-F1
#
_entry.id   AF-A0A1J5KFK4-F1
#
_cell.length_a   1.000
_cell.length_b   1.000
_cell.length_c   1.000
_cell.angle_alpha   90.00
_cell.angle_beta   90.00
_cell.angle_gamma   90.00
#
_symmetry.space_group_name_H-M   'P 1'
#
loop_
_entity.id
_entity.type
_entity.pdbx_description
1 polymer ?
#
loop_
_entity_poly.entity_id
_entity_poly.type
_entity_poly.pdbx_seq_one_letter_code
_entity_poly.pdbx_strand_id
1 'polypeptide(L)'
;MKNFILALLVLTGTFAGAQTAVNTSPQINVSGKGIVMAVPDEAIITIGVTKRGADAEKVKNDNDIVVDKVLKYLKKMKLSTKDYQTQRVYLNSSKDYKTRKYTFTASQVITIYLRDLTKYDSLLSGLTSMGVNNIQGVQFKTSKEEEYKSEARIKAVEDANKKANDYARALGVYVGFPILVTDNTSVSYPRSPMYAMEMKSMVGDSKETLAAGEIAITASVNITYALSLIEEK
;
A
#
# COMPACT_ATOMS: atom_id res chain seq x y z
N MET A 1 -37.89 -23.09 77.70
CA MET A 1 -36.68 -22.63 76.98
C MET A 1 -36.59 -23.47 75.71
N LYS A 2 -37.39 -23.22 74.67
CA LYS A 2 -37.26 -22.21 73.58
C LYS A 2 -35.96 -22.39 72.77
N ASN A 3 -35.92 -23.43 71.93
CA ASN A 3 -34.89 -23.59 70.90
C ASN A 3 -35.50 -23.31 69.52
N PHE A 4 -34.78 -22.45 68.80
CA PHE A 4 -35.21 -21.65 67.68
C PHE A 4 -35.20 -22.42 66.35
N ILE A 5 -36.19 -22.06 65.53
CA ILE A 5 -36.27 -22.24 64.08
C ILE A 5 -35.07 -21.52 63.41
N LEU A 6 -34.39 -22.17 62.46
CA LEU A 6 -34.16 -21.62 61.11
C LEU A 6 -33.47 -22.66 60.21
N ALA A 7 -34.26 -23.28 59.34
CA ALA A 7 -33.77 -24.01 58.18
C ALA A 7 -33.33 -22.97 57.13
N LEU A 8 -32.02 -22.78 56.98
CA LEU A 8 -31.45 -21.96 55.92
C LEU A 8 -31.39 -22.81 54.63
N LEU A 9 -32.40 -22.64 53.78
CA LEU A 9 -32.49 -23.26 52.47
C LEU A 9 -31.35 -22.70 51.60
N VAL A 10 -30.35 -23.53 51.30
CA VAL A 10 -29.25 -23.21 50.40
C VAL A 10 -29.81 -23.15 48.97
N LEU A 11 -30.15 -21.95 48.51
CA LEU A 11 -30.45 -21.66 47.11
C LEU A 11 -29.13 -21.68 46.34
N THR A 12 -28.66 -22.87 45.97
CA THR A 12 -27.60 -23.02 44.97
C THR A 12 -28.21 -22.70 43.61
N GLY A 13 -28.14 -21.42 43.23
CA GLY A 13 -28.42 -21.00 41.87
C GLY A 13 -27.44 -21.69 40.93
N THR A 14 -27.91 -22.74 40.26
CA THR A 14 -27.24 -23.27 39.07
C THR A 14 -27.29 -22.19 38.00
N PHE A 15 -26.24 -21.38 37.91
CA PHE A 15 -25.90 -20.73 36.64
C PHE A 15 -25.52 -21.83 35.67
N ALA A 16 -26.54 -22.42 35.03
CA ALA A 16 -26.34 -23.12 33.78
C ALA A 16 -25.87 -22.06 32.77
N GLY A 17 -24.55 -21.90 32.69
CA GLY A 17 -23.94 -21.22 31.57
C GLY A 17 -24.40 -21.97 30.33
N ALA A 18 -25.31 -21.38 29.58
CA ALA A 18 -25.57 -21.76 28.21
C ALA A 18 -24.28 -21.53 27.44
N GLN A 19 -23.36 -22.50 27.49
CA GLN A 19 -22.41 -22.69 26.41
C GLN A 19 -23.28 -22.98 25.21
N THR A 20 -23.48 -21.96 24.38
CA THR A 20 -23.96 -22.12 23.02
C THR A 20 -23.06 -23.16 22.39
N ALA A 21 -23.55 -24.39 22.30
CA ALA A 21 -22.91 -25.43 21.52
C ALA A 21 -22.80 -24.85 20.11
N VAL A 22 -21.60 -24.44 19.73
CA VAL A 22 -21.34 -24.01 18.36
C VAL A 22 -21.51 -25.28 17.55
N ASN A 23 -22.71 -25.45 16.98
CA ASN A 23 -22.96 -26.46 15.96
C ASN A 23 -22.15 -26.03 14.74
N THR A 24 -20.86 -26.33 14.72
CA THR A 24 -20.04 -26.15 13.54
C THR A 24 -20.45 -27.22 12.56
N SER A 25 -21.34 -26.87 11.64
CA SER A 25 -21.55 -27.69 10.45
C SER A 25 -20.19 -27.94 9.79
N PRO A 26 -19.94 -29.15 9.23
CA PRO A 26 -18.70 -29.44 8.54
C PRO A 26 -18.38 -28.35 7.52
N GLN A 27 -17.19 -27.78 7.61
CA GLN A 27 -16.78 -26.66 6.77
C GLN A 27 -15.27 -26.70 6.54
N ILE A 28 -14.84 -26.09 5.45
CA ILE A 28 -13.43 -25.88 5.14
C ILE A 28 -13.16 -24.40 4.92
N ASN A 29 -12.10 -23.89 5.53
CA ASN A 29 -11.59 -22.55 5.26
C ASN A 29 -10.34 -22.66 4.39
N VAL A 30 -10.34 -21.95 3.26
CA VAL A 30 -9.22 -21.93 2.32
C VAL A 30 -8.86 -20.49 1.96
N SER A 31 -7.58 -20.26 1.70
CA SER A 31 -7.07 -19.01 1.16
C SER A 31 -6.74 -19.14 -0.32
N GLY A 32 -7.29 -18.25 -1.13
CA GLY A 32 -7.03 -18.13 -2.56
C GLY A 32 -6.18 -16.91 -2.88
N LYS A 33 -5.27 -17.02 -3.84
CA LYS A 33 -4.41 -15.93 -4.30
C LYS A 33 -4.55 -15.75 -5.82
N GLY A 34 -4.86 -14.52 -6.23
CA GLY A 34 -4.86 -14.11 -7.64
C GLY A 34 -3.79 -13.05 -7.88
N ILE A 35 -3.06 -13.17 -8.98
CA ILE A 35 -2.04 -12.21 -9.39
C ILE A 35 -2.30 -11.81 -10.84
N VAL A 36 -2.27 -10.50 -11.09
CA VAL A 36 -2.33 -9.91 -12.44
C VAL A 36 -1.13 -9.00 -12.60
N MET A 37 -0.38 -9.21 -13.68
CA MET A 37 0.73 -8.34 -14.05
C MET A 37 0.20 -7.20 -14.91
N ALA A 38 0.60 -5.97 -14.59
CA ALA A 38 0.22 -4.79 -15.34
C ALA A 38 1.46 -3.98 -15.72
N VAL A 39 1.48 -3.50 -16.96
CA VAL A 39 2.47 -2.51 -17.39
C VAL A 39 2.03 -1.14 -16.82
N PRO A 40 2.88 -0.45 -16.06
CA PRO A 40 2.55 0.86 -15.53
C PRO A 40 2.53 1.92 -16.65
N ASP A 41 1.57 2.82 -16.57
CA ASP A 41 1.37 3.96 -17.48
C ASP A 41 1.34 5.32 -16.73
N GLU A 42 1.40 5.29 -15.40
CA GLU A 42 1.45 6.47 -14.54
C GLU A 42 2.58 6.35 -13.49
N ALA A 43 3.03 7.48 -12.93
CA ALA A 43 3.94 7.51 -11.79
C ALA A 43 3.53 8.56 -10.76
N ILE A 44 3.69 8.22 -9.48
CA ILE A 44 3.67 9.17 -8.38
C ILE A 44 5.13 9.45 -7.97
N ILE A 45 5.53 10.70 -8.06
CA ILE A 45 6.90 11.15 -7.78
C ILE A 45 6.85 12.08 -6.58
N THR A 46 7.61 11.75 -5.53
CA THR A 46 7.75 12.60 -4.36
C THR A 46 9.12 13.26 -4.37
N ILE A 47 9.13 14.58 -4.44
CA ILE A 47 10.34 15.40 -4.43
C ILE A 47 10.42 16.28 -3.19
N GLY A 48 11.63 16.62 -2.81
CA GLY A 48 11.93 17.57 -1.75
C GLY A 48 12.87 18.67 -2.23
N VAL A 49 12.59 19.88 -1.79
CA VAL A 49 13.52 21.00 -1.82
C VAL A 49 13.95 21.24 -0.38
N THR A 50 15.24 21.30 -0.12
CA THR A 50 15.77 21.58 1.22
C THR A 50 16.89 22.61 1.16
N LYS A 51 16.79 23.66 1.97
CA LYS A 51 17.82 24.68 2.16
C LYS A 51 18.27 24.70 3.62
N ARG A 52 19.54 25.03 3.85
CA ARG A 52 20.11 25.17 5.19
C ARG A 52 20.98 26.41 5.28
N GLY A 53 21.05 27.02 6.46
CA GLY A 53 21.84 28.23 6.68
C GLY A 53 21.71 28.80 8.09
N ALA A 54 22.42 29.89 8.35
CA ALA A 54 22.46 30.55 9.66
C ALA A 54 21.28 31.50 9.91
N ASP A 55 20.58 31.92 8.85
CA ASP A 55 19.48 32.87 8.91
C ASP A 55 18.17 32.19 8.49
N ALA A 56 17.16 32.21 9.36
CA ALA A 56 15.91 31.49 9.16
C ALA A 56 15.09 32.04 7.99
N GLU A 57 15.01 33.37 7.88
CA GLU A 57 14.22 34.05 6.85
C GLU A 57 14.83 33.85 5.47
N LYS A 58 16.15 34.03 5.35
CA LYS A 58 16.89 33.78 4.12
C LYS A 58 16.77 32.33 3.69
N VAL A 59 16.91 31.37 4.61
CA VAL A 59 16.79 29.94 4.29
C VAL A 59 15.40 29.59 3.78
N LYS A 60 14.35 30.17 4.38
CA LYS A 60 12.98 30.00 3.90
C LYS A 60 12.79 30.61 2.51
N ASN A 61 13.21 31.87 2.32
CA ASN A 61 13.05 32.57 1.04
C ASN A 61 13.82 31.87 -0.11
N ASP A 62 15.05 31.42 0.15
CA ASP A 62 15.84 30.65 -0.83
C ASP A 62 15.15 29.32 -1.22
N ASN A 63 14.42 28.71 -0.28
CA ASN A 63 13.64 27.50 -0.53
C ASN A 63 12.40 27.79 -1.38
N ASP A 64 11.65 28.84 -1.01
CA ASP A 64 10.43 29.28 -1.70
C ASP A 64 10.72 29.66 -3.16
N ILE A 65 11.87 30.30 -3.45
CA ILE A 65 12.30 30.63 -4.82
C ILE A 65 12.45 29.37 -5.69
N VAL A 66 13.02 28.30 -5.14
CA VAL A 66 13.18 27.03 -5.87
C VAL A 66 11.82 26.38 -6.08
N VAL A 67 10.95 26.39 -5.06
CA VAL A 67 9.59 25.83 -5.18
C VAL A 67 8.75 26.58 -6.21
N ASP A 68 8.82 27.91 -6.27
CA ASP A 68 8.12 28.71 -7.29
C ASP A 68 8.59 28.33 -8.71
N LYS A 69 9.91 28.16 -8.93
CA LYS A 69 10.45 27.68 -10.21
C LYS A 69 9.89 26.30 -10.58
N VAL A 70 9.85 25.37 -9.62
CA VAL A 70 9.28 24.03 -9.80
C VAL A 70 7.81 24.12 -10.20
N LEU A 71 6.98 24.87 -9.48
CA LEU A 71 5.55 24.99 -9.79
C LEU A 71 5.31 25.64 -11.17
N LYS A 72 6.10 26.64 -11.55
CA LYS A 72 6.04 27.25 -12.89
C LYS A 72 6.43 26.25 -13.98
N TYR A 73 7.41 25.39 -13.72
CA TYR A 73 7.82 24.35 -14.65
C TYR A 73 6.77 23.29 -14.87
N LEU A 74 6.15 22.78 -13.79
CA LEU A 74 5.06 21.80 -13.90
C LEU A 74 3.90 22.35 -14.73
N LYS A 75 3.55 23.63 -14.55
CA LYS A 75 2.58 24.34 -15.39
C LYS A 75 3.02 24.43 -16.87
N LYS A 76 4.29 24.76 -17.13
CA LYS A 76 4.85 24.82 -18.50
C LYS A 76 4.83 23.45 -19.19
N MET A 77 5.02 22.37 -18.44
CA MET A 77 4.87 20.99 -18.91
C MET A 77 3.41 20.56 -19.13
N LYS A 78 2.46 21.48 -18.87
CA LYS A 78 1.01 21.28 -19.01
C LYS A 78 0.46 20.19 -18.08
N LEU A 79 1.04 20.02 -16.90
CA LEU A 79 0.43 19.19 -15.85
C LEU A 79 -0.77 19.93 -15.27
N SER A 80 -1.83 19.17 -14.97
CA SER A 80 -3.00 19.70 -14.28
C SER A 80 -2.62 20.17 -12.88
N THR A 81 -3.26 21.23 -12.38
CA THR A 81 -3.09 21.66 -10.98
C THR A 81 -3.58 20.60 -9.98
N LYS A 82 -4.38 19.63 -10.43
CA LYS A 82 -4.80 18.46 -9.63
C LYS A 82 -3.72 17.38 -9.52
N ASP A 83 -2.72 17.43 -10.39
CA ASP A 83 -1.69 16.40 -10.53
C ASP A 83 -0.40 16.77 -9.79
N TYR A 84 -0.39 17.81 -8.97
CA TYR A 84 0.72 18.06 -8.05
C TYR A 84 0.25 18.82 -6.81
N GLN A 85 0.84 18.50 -5.66
CA GLN A 85 0.45 19.07 -4.37
C GLN A 85 1.65 19.18 -3.43
N THR A 86 1.76 20.30 -2.72
CA THR A 86 2.68 20.41 -1.58
C THR A 86 2.16 19.55 -0.44
N GLN A 87 2.92 18.52 -0.08
CA GLN A 87 2.54 17.57 0.97
C GLN A 87 2.97 18.06 2.36
N ARG A 88 4.15 18.68 2.48
CA ARG A 88 4.71 19.17 3.75
C ARG A 88 5.53 20.42 3.53
N VAL A 89 5.48 21.32 4.51
CA VAL A 89 6.32 22.51 4.63
C VAL A 89 6.79 22.58 6.07
N TYR A 90 8.10 22.68 6.30
CA TYR A 90 8.62 22.90 7.65
C TYR A 90 9.92 23.70 7.64
N LEU A 91 10.14 24.40 8.75
CA LEU A 91 11.37 25.13 9.06
C LEU A 91 11.78 24.72 10.47
N ASN A 92 12.96 24.10 10.60
CA ASN A 92 13.49 23.66 11.89
C ASN A 92 14.86 24.29 12.16
N SER A 93 15.17 24.51 13.42
CA SER A 93 16.50 24.92 13.89
C SER A 93 17.19 23.76 14.59
N SER A 94 18.49 23.62 14.38
CA SER A 94 19.37 22.74 15.15
C SER A 94 20.50 23.56 15.75
N LYS A 95 20.89 23.24 17.00
CA LYS A 95 22.01 23.89 17.68
C LYS A 95 23.16 22.91 17.75
N ASP A 96 24.32 23.32 17.26
CA ASP A 96 25.55 22.57 17.44
C ASP A 96 26.05 22.78 18.88
N TYR A 97 26.21 21.71 19.66
CA TYR A 97 26.59 21.80 21.07
C TYR A 97 28.03 22.25 21.30
N LYS A 98 28.94 22.03 20.34
CA LYS A 98 30.36 22.40 20.45
C LYS A 98 30.58 23.87 20.08
N THR A 99 29.99 24.32 18.99
CA THR A 99 30.15 25.68 18.46
C THR A 99 29.08 26.64 18.98
N ARG A 100 28.02 26.13 19.62
CA ARG A 100 26.82 26.85 20.06
C ARG A 100 26.10 27.60 18.93
N LYS A 101 26.40 27.29 17.67
CA LYS A 101 25.79 27.92 16.49
C LYS A 101 24.46 27.28 16.15
N TYR A 102 23.52 28.10 15.69
CA TYR A 102 22.25 27.65 15.14
C TYR A 102 22.37 27.42 13.63
N THR A 103 21.76 26.34 13.15
CA THR A 103 21.54 26.07 11.73
C THR A 103 20.06 25.85 11.50
N PHE A 104 19.47 26.64 10.62
CA PHE A 104 18.10 26.52 10.17
C PHE A 104 18.04 25.65 8.93
N THR A 105 16.98 24.86 8.82
CA THR A 105 16.69 24.01 7.66
C THR A 105 15.24 24.24 7.25
N ALA A 106 15.02 24.73 6.04
CA ALA A 106 13.70 24.79 5.41
C ALA A 106 13.57 23.60 4.47
N SER A 107 12.40 22.96 4.48
CA SER A 107 12.11 21.86 3.59
C SER A 107 10.66 21.90 3.12
N GLN A 108 10.47 21.65 1.82
CA GLN A 108 9.16 21.50 1.22
C GLN A 108 9.13 20.21 0.39
N VAL A 109 8.08 19.43 0.58
CA VAL A 109 7.85 18.17 -0.13
C VAL A 109 6.68 18.33 -1.06
N ILE A 110 6.86 17.96 -2.33
CA ILE A 110 5.83 18.04 -3.37
C ILE A 110 5.63 16.64 -3.94
N THR A 111 4.37 16.23 -4.05
CA THR A 111 3.97 15.01 -4.74
C THR A 111 3.44 15.38 -6.12
N ILE A 112 3.91 14.68 -7.14
CA ILE A 112 3.56 14.88 -8.55
C ILE A 112 2.97 13.57 -9.08
N TYR A 113 1.78 13.64 -9.64
CA TYR A 113 1.10 12.58 -10.37
C TYR A 113 1.38 12.75 -11.87
N LEU A 114 2.26 11.92 -12.41
CA LEU A 114 2.59 11.90 -13.81
C LEU A 114 1.73 10.87 -14.53
N ARG A 115 0.76 11.32 -15.32
CA ARG A 115 -0.15 10.44 -16.09
C ARG A 115 0.40 9.96 -17.43
N ASP A 116 1.54 10.50 -17.82
CA ASP A 116 2.18 10.26 -19.10
C ASP A 116 3.67 10.01 -18.84
N LEU A 117 4.03 8.73 -18.75
CA LEU A 117 5.41 8.32 -18.49
C LEU A 117 6.40 8.74 -19.58
N THR A 118 5.95 9.10 -20.78
CA THR A 118 6.86 9.62 -21.83
C THR A 118 7.52 10.94 -21.42
N LYS A 119 6.91 11.67 -20.48
CA LYS A 119 7.44 12.93 -19.93
C LYS A 119 8.37 12.73 -18.73
N TYR A 120 8.59 11.49 -18.28
CA TYR A 120 9.29 11.20 -17.03
C TYR A 120 10.72 11.75 -16.99
N ASP A 121 11.55 11.41 -17.98
CA ASP A 121 12.96 11.83 -18.00
C ASP A 121 13.10 13.36 -18.13
N SER A 122 12.23 13.98 -18.93
CA SER A 122 12.16 15.44 -19.09
C SER A 122 11.71 16.11 -17.78
N LEU A 123 10.73 15.54 -17.09
CA LEU A 123 10.27 16.03 -15.79
C LEU A 123 11.42 16.00 -14.77
N LEU A 124 12.05 14.84 -14.57
CA LEU A 124 13.12 14.70 -13.58
C LEU A 124 14.32 15.61 -13.87
N SER A 125 14.79 15.63 -15.12
CA SER A 125 15.92 16.48 -15.52
C SER A 125 15.61 17.96 -15.28
N GLY A 126 14.40 18.40 -15.62
CA GLY A 126 13.96 19.77 -15.37
C GLY A 126 13.87 20.10 -13.88
N LEU A 127 13.31 19.20 -13.07
CA LEU A 127 13.23 19.38 -11.61
C LEU A 127 14.62 19.54 -10.97
N THR A 128 15.57 18.67 -11.34
CA THR A 128 16.96 18.77 -10.85
C THR A 128 17.62 20.08 -11.29
N SER A 129 17.41 20.50 -12.55
CA SER A 129 17.96 21.78 -13.06
C SER A 129 17.45 23.01 -12.29
N MET A 130 16.28 22.92 -11.66
CA MET A 130 15.67 24.01 -10.88
C MET A 130 16.14 24.07 -9.44
N GLY A 131 16.89 23.07 -8.98
CA GLY A 131 17.43 23.00 -7.63
C GLY A 131 16.67 22.06 -6.69
N VAL A 132 15.80 21.19 -7.22
CA VAL A 132 15.31 20.03 -6.46
C VAL A 132 16.51 19.14 -6.11
N ASN A 133 16.69 18.88 -4.83
CA ASN A 133 17.87 18.20 -4.30
C ASN A 133 17.54 16.94 -3.50
N ASN A 134 16.28 16.52 -3.52
CA ASN A 134 15.83 15.29 -2.91
C ASN A 134 14.72 14.68 -3.78
N ILE A 135 14.92 13.45 -4.25
CA ILE A 135 13.86 12.62 -4.84
C ILE A 135 13.62 11.53 -3.81
N GLN A 136 12.49 11.62 -3.10
CA GLN A 136 12.19 10.74 -1.97
C GLN A 136 11.69 9.37 -2.43
N GLY A 137 11.04 9.32 -3.59
CA GLY A 137 10.55 8.07 -4.14
C GLY A 137 9.81 8.27 -5.45
N VAL A 138 9.76 7.18 -6.22
CA VAL A 138 8.96 7.05 -7.44
C VAL A 138 8.16 5.78 -7.30
N GLN A 139 6.84 5.89 -7.45
CA GLN A 139 5.92 4.77 -7.40
C GLN A 139 5.22 4.67 -8.75
N PHE A 140 5.42 3.56 -9.46
CA PHE A 140 4.73 3.28 -10.71
C PHE A 140 3.31 2.78 -10.44
N LYS A 141 2.38 3.21 -11.30
CA LYS A 141 0.96 2.90 -11.22
C LYS A 141 0.40 2.59 -12.60
N THR A 142 -0.78 1.98 -12.59
CA THR A 142 -1.58 1.81 -13.79
C THR A 142 -2.90 2.55 -13.66
N SER A 143 -3.31 3.25 -14.72
CA SER A 143 -4.62 3.91 -14.83
C SER A 143 -5.78 2.93 -14.75
N LYS A 144 -5.53 1.64 -15.01
CA LYS A 144 -6.49 0.53 -14.98
C LYS A 144 -6.44 -0.29 -13.68
N GLU A 145 -5.99 0.31 -12.58
CA GLU A 145 -5.77 -0.39 -11.30
C GLU A 145 -7.02 -1.16 -10.83
N GLU A 146 -8.21 -0.57 -10.97
CA GLU A 146 -9.47 -1.21 -10.54
C GLU A 146 -9.89 -2.38 -11.44
N GLU A 147 -9.60 -2.32 -12.74
CA GLU A 147 -9.88 -3.42 -13.68
C GLU A 147 -9.04 -4.64 -13.33
N TYR A 148 -7.73 -4.44 -13.15
CA TYR A 148 -6.81 -5.52 -12.79
C TYR A 148 -7.05 -6.04 -11.36
N LYS A 149 -7.49 -5.19 -10.41
CA LYS A 149 -7.95 -5.66 -9.09
C LYS A 149 -9.14 -6.59 -9.22
N SER A 150 -10.09 -6.27 -10.11
CA SER A 150 -11.25 -7.12 -10.36
C SER A 150 -10.84 -8.47 -10.94
N GLU A 151 -9.97 -8.47 -11.94
CA GLU A 151 -9.41 -9.69 -12.52
C GLU A 151 -8.64 -10.52 -11.48
N ALA A 152 -7.82 -9.87 -10.64
CA ALA A 152 -7.09 -10.54 -9.58
C ALA A 152 -8.04 -11.21 -8.57
N ARG A 153 -9.14 -10.55 -8.19
CA ARG A 153 -10.14 -11.14 -7.28
C ARG A 153 -10.79 -12.39 -7.87
N ILE A 154 -11.13 -12.38 -9.15
CA ILE A 154 -11.70 -13.55 -9.84
C ILE A 154 -10.71 -14.72 -9.78
N LYS A 155 -9.44 -14.48 -10.14
CA LYS A 155 -8.37 -15.50 -10.04
C LYS A 155 -8.17 -16.01 -8.61
N ALA A 156 -8.30 -15.14 -7.61
CA ALA A 156 -8.17 -15.54 -6.20
C ALA A 156 -9.32 -16.48 -5.77
N VAL A 157 -10.55 -16.20 -6.22
CA VAL A 157 -11.70 -17.08 -5.97
C VAL A 157 -11.54 -18.43 -6.70
N GLU A 158 -11.06 -18.42 -7.95
CA GLU A 158 -10.76 -19.65 -8.70
C GLU A 158 -9.71 -20.52 -7.99
N ASP A 159 -8.63 -19.92 -7.47
CA ASP A 159 -7.61 -20.61 -6.69
C ASP A 159 -8.15 -21.18 -5.37
N ALA A 160 -8.98 -20.41 -4.65
CA ALA A 160 -9.66 -20.89 -3.44
C ALA A 160 -10.59 -22.07 -3.74
N ASN A 161 -11.42 -21.97 -4.79
CA ASN A 161 -12.31 -23.05 -5.23
C ASN A 161 -11.50 -24.32 -5.55
N LYS A 162 -10.38 -24.20 -6.28
CA LYS A 162 -9.53 -25.34 -6.61
C LYS A 162 -9.00 -26.03 -5.35
N LYS A 163 -8.47 -25.26 -4.40
CA LYS A 163 -7.97 -25.78 -3.12
C LYS A 163 -9.05 -26.48 -2.30
N ALA A 164 -10.23 -25.88 -2.18
CA ALA A 164 -11.36 -26.49 -1.48
C ALA A 164 -11.73 -27.85 -2.09
N ASN A 165 -11.79 -27.93 -3.42
CA ASN A 165 -12.08 -29.17 -4.14
C ASN A 165 -10.99 -30.24 -3.96
N ASP A 166 -9.72 -29.84 -3.96
CA ASP A 166 -8.61 -30.78 -3.75
C ASP A 166 -8.66 -31.40 -2.34
N TYR A 167 -8.95 -30.59 -1.32
CA TYR A 167 -9.14 -31.10 0.05
C TYR A 167 -10.37 -31.97 0.20
N ALA A 168 -11.52 -31.55 -0.37
CA ALA A 168 -12.76 -32.32 -0.29
C ALA A 168 -12.59 -33.70 -0.95
N ARG A 169 -11.97 -33.76 -2.14
CA ARG A 169 -11.65 -35.01 -2.84
C ARG A 169 -10.76 -35.92 -2.01
N ALA A 170 -9.72 -35.40 -1.38
CA ALA A 170 -8.82 -36.19 -0.54
C ALA A 170 -9.50 -36.74 0.72
N LEU A 171 -10.54 -36.06 1.21
CA LEU A 171 -11.33 -36.45 2.38
C LEU A 171 -12.55 -37.32 2.04
N GLY A 172 -12.85 -37.53 0.76
CA GLY A 172 -14.04 -38.28 0.32
C GLY A 172 -15.36 -37.54 0.57
N VAL A 173 -15.33 -36.20 0.54
CA VAL A 173 -16.50 -35.32 0.74
C VAL A 173 -16.64 -34.35 -0.43
N TYR A 174 -17.73 -33.58 -0.47
CA TYR A 174 -18.01 -32.57 -1.50
C TYR A 174 -17.95 -31.15 -0.92
N VAL A 175 -17.57 -30.18 -1.74
CA VAL A 175 -17.63 -28.75 -1.42
C VAL A 175 -19.05 -28.25 -1.64
N GLY A 176 -19.68 -27.67 -0.62
CA GLY A 176 -21.00 -27.04 -0.70
C GLY A 176 -20.92 -25.52 -0.88
N PHE A 177 -22.01 -24.81 -0.59
CA PHE A 177 -22.09 -23.36 -0.75
C PHE A 177 -21.03 -22.59 0.07
N PRO A 178 -20.50 -21.48 -0.46
CA PRO A 178 -19.64 -20.58 0.31
C PRO A 178 -20.47 -19.89 1.41
N ILE A 179 -20.02 -20.04 2.66
CA ILE A 179 -20.67 -19.51 3.86
C ILE A 179 -20.17 -18.09 4.18
N LEU A 180 -18.86 -17.87 4.01
CA LEU A 180 -18.20 -16.60 4.33
C LEU A 180 -17.10 -16.33 3.33
N VAL A 181 -17.08 -15.10 2.80
CA VAL A 181 -16.01 -14.59 1.94
C VAL A 181 -15.39 -13.37 2.62
N THR A 182 -14.09 -13.40 2.85
CA THR A 182 -13.31 -12.26 3.35
C THR A 182 -12.31 -11.83 2.27
N ASP A 183 -12.50 -10.62 1.75
CA ASP A 183 -11.60 -10.02 0.77
C ASP A 183 -10.46 -9.27 1.47
N ASN A 184 -9.21 -9.65 1.19
CA ASN A 184 -7.99 -9.02 1.67
C ASN A 184 -7.13 -8.53 0.49
N THR A 185 -7.75 -8.13 -0.62
CA THR A 185 -7.07 -7.62 -1.80
C THR A 185 -6.20 -6.42 -1.47
N SER A 186 -4.93 -6.46 -1.93
CA SER A 186 -3.97 -5.39 -1.69
C SER A 186 -3.07 -5.20 -2.90
N VAL A 187 -2.79 -3.95 -3.26
CA VAL A 187 -1.84 -3.67 -4.35
C VAL A 187 -0.43 -3.75 -3.79
N SER A 188 0.33 -4.75 -4.23
CA SER A 188 1.73 -4.91 -3.88
C SER A 188 2.58 -4.32 -4.99
N TYR A 189 3.09 -3.11 -4.77
CA TYR A 189 4.09 -2.54 -5.67
C TYR A 189 5.39 -3.34 -5.51
N PRO A 190 6.04 -3.76 -6.60
CA PRO A 190 7.37 -4.36 -6.49
C PRO A 190 8.24 -3.36 -5.72
N ARG A 191 8.71 -3.76 -4.53
CA ARG A 191 9.80 -3.03 -3.89
C ARG A 191 10.95 -3.18 -4.87
N SER A 192 11.43 -2.07 -5.44
CA SER A 192 12.56 -2.08 -6.37
C SER A 192 13.61 -3.05 -5.80
N PRO A 193 13.92 -4.17 -6.48
CA PRO A 193 15.06 -4.96 -6.08
C PRO A 193 16.25 -4.04 -6.32
N MET A 194 16.78 -3.49 -5.23
CA MET A 194 17.99 -2.67 -5.20
C MET A 194 19.21 -3.43 -5.77
N TYR A 195 19.03 -4.72 -6.12
CA TYR A 195 20.02 -5.66 -6.61
C TYR A 195 20.05 -5.86 -8.13
N ALA A 196 19.10 -5.33 -8.91
CA ALA A 196 19.13 -5.52 -10.38
C ALA A 196 19.99 -4.47 -11.12
N MET A 197 20.56 -3.50 -10.41
CA MET A 197 21.24 -2.33 -10.99
C MET A 197 22.76 -2.49 -11.11
N GLU A 198 23.32 -3.68 -10.86
CA GLU A 198 24.77 -3.92 -10.93
C GLU A 198 25.24 -4.57 -12.25
N MET A 199 24.34 -4.90 -13.18
CA MET A 199 24.69 -5.63 -14.43
C MET A 199 24.26 -4.94 -15.74
N LYS A 200 24.04 -3.61 -15.74
CA LYS A 200 23.65 -2.89 -16.97
C LYS A 200 24.42 -1.59 -17.24
N SER A 201 25.59 -1.41 -16.62
CA SER A 201 26.44 -0.21 -16.81
C SER A 201 27.41 -0.29 -17.99
N MET A 202 27.25 -1.23 -18.92
CA MET A 202 27.99 -1.25 -20.18
C MET A 202 27.02 -1.05 -21.36
N VAL A 203 27.31 -0.03 -22.17
CA VAL A 203 26.68 0.41 -23.44
C VAL A 203 25.83 1.69 -23.32
N GLY A 204 26.42 2.82 -23.73
CA GLY A 204 25.69 4.03 -24.18
C GLY A 204 25.07 3.77 -25.56
N ASP A 205 24.07 4.50 -26.04
CA ASP A 205 23.74 5.92 -25.95
C ASP A 205 22.20 6.03 -26.01
N SER A 206 21.62 7.10 -25.47
CA SER A 206 20.28 7.15 -24.84
C SER A 206 20.24 6.46 -23.46
N LYS A 207 20.37 7.26 -22.39
CA LYS A 207 20.17 6.74 -21.03
C LYS A 207 18.67 6.56 -20.81
N GLU A 208 18.14 5.42 -21.21
CA GLU A 208 16.84 4.94 -20.72
C GLU A 208 17.01 4.67 -19.21
N THR A 209 16.79 5.71 -18.40
CA THR A 209 16.89 5.63 -16.93
C THR A 209 15.65 5.04 -16.27
N LEU A 210 14.61 4.79 -17.07
CA LEU A 210 13.31 4.30 -16.64
C LEU A 210 13.08 2.87 -17.14
N ALA A 211 13.32 1.88 -16.28
CA ALA A 211 12.86 0.51 -16.49
C ALA A 211 11.70 0.23 -15.53
N ALA A 212 10.47 0.61 -15.93
CA ALA A 212 9.30 0.55 -15.04
C ALA A 212 8.86 -0.89 -14.70
N GLY A 213 9.27 -1.87 -15.52
CA GLY A 213 8.92 -3.28 -15.33
C GLY A 213 7.40 -3.51 -15.37
N GLU A 214 6.97 -4.63 -14.78
CA GLU A 214 5.54 -4.89 -14.53
C GLU A 214 5.25 -4.75 -13.02
N ILE A 215 4.06 -4.24 -12.68
CA ILE A 215 3.55 -4.22 -11.31
C ILE A 215 2.61 -5.40 -11.09
N ALA A 216 2.70 -6.03 -9.92
CA ALA A 216 1.88 -7.19 -9.56
C ALA A 216 0.68 -6.77 -8.70
N ILE A 217 -0.52 -6.83 -9.27
CA ILE A 217 -1.76 -6.59 -8.53
C ILE A 217 -2.22 -7.92 -7.95
N THR A 218 -2.22 -8.00 -6.61
CA THR A 218 -2.48 -9.25 -5.89
C THR A 218 -3.81 -9.17 -5.14
N ALA A 219 -4.69 -10.13 -5.37
CA ALA A 219 -5.86 -10.34 -4.54
C ALA A 219 -5.65 -11.57 -3.66
N SER A 220 -6.07 -11.48 -2.40
CA SER A 220 -6.12 -12.62 -1.49
C SER A 220 -7.52 -12.69 -0.91
N VAL A 221 -8.16 -13.85 -1.04
CA VAL A 221 -9.50 -14.09 -0.47
C VAL A 221 -9.42 -15.27 0.49
N ASN A 222 -10.14 -15.18 1.60
CA ASN A 222 -10.38 -16.32 2.48
C ASN A 222 -11.84 -16.70 2.33
N ILE A 223 -12.10 -17.95 1.97
CA ILE A 223 -13.45 -18.46 1.76
C ILE A 223 -13.68 -19.67 2.66
N THR A 224 -14.77 -19.63 3.40
CA THR A 224 -15.28 -20.78 4.14
C THR A 224 -16.39 -21.42 3.33
N TYR A 225 -16.25 -22.70 2.98
CA TYR A 225 -17.29 -23.49 2.32
C TYR A 225 -17.91 -24.47 3.30
N ALA A 226 -19.19 -24.77 3.13
CA ALA A 226 -19.78 -25.96 3.71
C ALA A 226 -19.12 -27.21 3.12
N LEU A 227 -19.05 -28.29 3.90
CA LEU A 227 -18.70 -29.62 3.41
C LEU A 227 -19.92 -30.52 3.50
N SER A 228 -20.12 -31.34 2.46
CA SER A 228 -21.24 -32.27 2.37
C SER A 228 -20.75 -33.69 2.11
N LEU A 229 -21.44 -34.68 2.68
CA LEU A 229 -21.23 -36.10 2.35
C LEU A 229 -21.93 -36.51 1.04
N ILE A 230 -22.76 -35.63 0.49
CA ILE A 230 -23.56 -35.86 -0.72
C ILE A 230 -23.24 -34.75 -1.72
N GLU A 231 -23.14 -35.10 -3.00
CA GLU A 231 -22.94 -34.13 -4.08
C GLU A 231 -24.21 -33.26 -4.22
N GLU A 232 -24.14 -31.99 -3.80
CA GLU A 232 -25.21 -31.03 -4.06
C GLU A 232 -25.10 -30.56 -5.53
N LYS A 233 -26.18 -30.77 -6.31
CA LYS A 233 -26.30 -30.38 -7.71
C LYS A 233 -26.73 -28.92 -7.88
#